data_AF-A0A385EP07-F1
#
_entry.id   AF-A0A385EP07-F1
#
_cell.length_a   1.000
_cell.length_b   1.000
_cell.length_c   1.000
_cell.angle_alpha   90.00
_cell.angle_beta   90.00
_cell.angle_gamma   90.00
#
_symmetry.space_group_name_H-M   'P 1'
#
loop_
_entity.id
_entity.type
_entity.pdbx_description
1 polymer ?
#
loop_
_entity_poly.entity_id
_entity_poly.type
_entity_poly.pdbx_seq_one_letter_code
_entity_poly.pdbx_strand_id
1 'polypeptide(L)'
;MTEQNENAEKGSTRTLTVRNMPFDVDNEITEQARAAGKSKSDFVKEFLSASFGDLIGNFMRGNGLVALMDKDVATMMKAALADYWYDSAQTLAENRAWCRLLGIYKEEDLQHIMRNGVPLLELRAAQLPGITHIPHGTSLAFASSLRLLAAIYRR
;
A
#
# COMPACT_ATOMS: atom_id res chain seq x y z
N MET A 1 -18.00 19.67 30.58
CA MET A 1 -17.69 18.24 30.39
C MET A 1 -17.54 18.08 28.88
N THR A 2 -16.29 17.79 28.49
CA THR A 2 -15.65 17.83 27.16
C THR A 2 -16.53 17.67 25.92
N GLU A 3 -16.59 18.75 25.13
CA GLU A 3 -16.78 18.71 23.67
C GLU A 3 -15.49 18.14 23.06
N GLN A 4 -15.56 16.91 22.56
CA GLN A 4 -14.48 16.33 21.77
C GLN A 4 -14.64 16.82 20.34
N ASN A 5 -13.75 17.73 19.93
CA ASN A 5 -13.55 18.14 18.55
C ASN A 5 -13.26 16.89 17.69
N GLU A 6 -14.28 16.41 16.97
CA GLU A 6 -14.12 15.61 15.76
C GLU A 6 -13.56 16.48 14.64
N ASN A 7 -12.29 16.88 14.78
CA ASN A 7 -11.50 17.28 13.64
C ASN A 7 -10.60 16.11 13.30
N ALA A 8 -11.19 15.14 12.58
CA ALA A 8 -10.46 14.11 11.88
C ALA A 8 -9.29 14.77 11.14
N GLU A 9 -8.08 14.37 11.49
CA GLU A 9 -6.84 14.83 10.86
C GLU A 9 -6.86 14.49 9.36
N LYS A 10 -7.49 15.36 8.56
CA LYS A 10 -7.26 15.44 7.12
C LYS A 10 -5.82 15.90 6.92
N GLY A 11 -4.92 14.92 6.78
CA GLY A 11 -3.56 15.03 6.25
C GLY A 11 -2.86 16.36 6.50
N SER A 12 -2.17 16.49 7.65
CA SER A 12 -1.25 17.60 7.90
C SER A 12 -0.21 17.68 6.76
N THR A 13 -0.39 18.63 5.84
CA THR A 13 0.58 18.88 4.78
C THR A 13 1.69 19.77 5.32
N ARG A 14 2.95 19.38 5.09
CA ARG A 14 4.13 20.15 5.46
C ARG A 14 4.85 20.64 4.21
N THR A 15 5.22 21.91 4.20
CA THR A 15 6.02 22.50 3.11
C THR A 15 7.48 22.12 3.29
N LEU A 16 8.06 21.47 2.27
CA LEU A 16 9.48 21.15 2.19
C LEU A 16 10.16 22.06 1.18
N THR A 17 11.28 22.68 1.57
CA THR A 17 12.16 23.42 0.65
C THR A 17 13.53 22.74 0.62
N VAL A 18 13.93 22.24 -0.54
CA VAL A 18 15.26 21.66 -0.75
C VAL A 18 16.18 22.75 -1.29
N ARG A 19 17.29 23.01 -0.59
CA ARG A 19 18.28 24.03 -0.98
C ARG A 19 19.60 23.39 -1.35
N ASN A 20 20.41 24.10 -2.14
CA ASN A 20 21.76 23.68 -2.56
C ASN A 20 21.78 22.34 -3.31
N MET A 21 20.78 22.10 -4.17
CA MET A 21 20.77 20.92 -5.04
C MET A 21 21.83 21.09 -6.14
N PRO A 22 22.66 20.06 -6.40
CA PRO A 22 23.58 20.06 -7.54
C PRO A 22 22.81 20.26 -8.85
N PHE A 23 23.37 21.08 -9.74
CA PHE A 23 22.72 21.47 -11.00
C PHE A 23 22.41 20.28 -11.92
N ASP A 24 23.33 19.31 -11.96
CA ASP A 24 23.19 18.05 -12.68
C ASP A 24 22.00 17.23 -12.16
N VAL A 25 21.85 17.09 -10.84
CA VAL A 25 20.71 16.38 -10.23
C VAL A 25 19.40 17.11 -10.50
N ASP A 26 19.40 18.45 -10.42
CA ASP A 26 18.22 19.27 -10.68
C ASP A 26 17.71 19.11 -12.13
N ASN A 27 18.63 19.06 -13.10
CA ASN A 27 18.30 18.78 -14.50
C ASN A 27 17.74 17.38 -14.69
N GLU A 28 18.35 16.38 -14.08
CA GLU A 28 17.92 14.98 -14.20
C GLU A 28 16.51 14.78 -13.65
N ILE A 29 16.17 15.40 -12.50
CA ILE A 29 14.80 15.39 -11.96
C ILE A 29 13.82 16.02 -12.96
N THR A 30 14.23 17.10 -13.64
CA THR A 30 13.38 17.79 -14.63
C THR A 30 13.09 16.89 -15.82
N GLU A 31 14.12 16.20 -16.33
CA GLU A 31 13.97 15.25 -17.43
C GLU A 31 13.11 14.04 -17.05
N GLN A 32 13.30 13.48 -15.85
CA GLN A 32 12.48 12.37 -15.36
C GLN A 32 11.01 12.79 -15.14
N ALA A 33 10.77 13.99 -14.60
CA ALA A 33 9.43 14.54 -14.46
C ALA A 33 8.76 14.73 -15.83
N ARG A 34 9.50 15.24 -16.81
CA ARG A 34 9.04 15.41 -18.19
C ARG A 34 8.71 14.07 -18.85
N ALA A 35 9.57 13.06 -18.69
CA ALA A 35 9.33 11.71 -19.20
C ALA A 35 8.10 11.06 -18.57
N ALA A 36 7.82 11.34 -17.29
CA ALA A 36 6.61 10.91 -16.60
C ALA A 36 5.36 11.75 -16.92
N GLY A 37 5.48 12.85 -17.68
CA GLY A 37 4.40 13.77 -18.00
C GLY A 37 3.90 14.60 -16.80
N LYS A 38 4.76 14.84 -15.80
CA LYS A 38 4.39 15.50 -14.53
C LYS A 38 5.17 16.78 -14.31
N SER A 39 4.65 17.66 -13.46
CA SER A 39 5.42 18.80 -12.96
C SER A 39 6.57 18.29 -12.09
N LYS A 40 7.68 19.05 -12.05
CA LYS A 40 8.84 18.71 -11.20
C LYS A 40 8.46 18.56 -9.73
N SER A 41 7.60 19.46 -9.24
CA SER A 41 7.12 19.45 -7.85
C SER A 41 6.31 18.20 -7.55
N ASP A 42 5.40 17.83 -8.46
CA ASP A 42 4.54 16.66 -8.25
C ASP A 42 5.34 15.36 -8.36
N PHE A 43 6.27 15.29 -9.31
CA PHE A 43 7.21 14.16 -9.41
C PHE A 43 8.02 13.97 -8.12
N VAL A 44 8.59 15.04 -7.56
CA VAL A 44 9.35 14.97 -6.30
C VAL A 44 8.45 14.63 -5.12
N LYS A 45 7.24 15.20 -5.03
CA LYS A 45 6.28 14.86 -3.96
C LYS A 45 5.91 13.38 -4.00
N GLU A 46 5.56 12.86 -5.17
CA GLU A 46 5.24 11.45 -5.34
C GLU A 46 6.45 10.57 -5.02
N PHE A 47 7.64 10.94 -5.50
CA PHE A 47 8.87 10.20 -5.20
C PHE A 47 9.16 10.16 -3.69
N LEU A 48 9.04 11.28 -2.99
CA LEU A 48 9.22 11.35 -1.54
C LEU A 48 8.15 10.54 -0.80
N SER A 49 6.90 10.62 -1.25
CA SER A 49 5.79 9.86 -0.67
C SER A 49 5.97 8.35 -0.89
N ALA A 50 6.47 7.94 -2.05
CA ALA A 50 6.82 6.55 -2.33
C ALA A 50 8.09 6.08 -1.58
N SER A 51 9.07 6.98 -1.38
CA SER A 51 10.35 6.66 -0.75
C SER A 51 10.30 6.62 0.77
N PHE A 52 9.46 7.45 1.37
CA PHE A 52 9.39 7.65 2.82
C PHE A 52 8.01 7.35 3.41
N GLY A 53 6.96 7.28 2.59
CA GLY A 53 5.63 6.91 3.03
C GLY A 53 5.45 5.39 3.15
N ASP A 54 4.59 5.00 4.08
CA ASP A 54 4.10 3.63 4.22
C ASP A 54 2.86 3.45 3.32
N LEU A 55 3.06 3.38 2.00
CA LEU A 55 1.94 3.25 1.04
C LEU A 55 1.06 2.04 1.35
N ILE A 56 1.68 0.88 1.60
CA ILE A 56 0.97 -0.37 1.90
C ILE A 56 0.25 -0.25 3.25
N GLY A 57 0.92 0.12 4.33
CA GLY A 57 0.29 0.14 5.64
C GLY A 57 -0.77 1.24 5.78
N ASN A 58 -0.58 2.40 5.13
CA ASN A 58 -1.60 3.44 5.09
C ASN A 58 -2.83 3.00 4.30
N PHE A 59 -2.63 2.31 3.17
CA PHE A 59 -3.72 1.76 2.39
C PHE A 59 -4.47 0.66 3.15
N MET A 60 -3.75 -0.24 3.84
CA MET A 60 -4.36 -1.26 4.69
C MET A 60 -5.26 -0.62 5.74
N ARG A 61 -4.75 0.39 6.45
CA ARG A 61 -5.46 1.06 7.56
C ARG A 61 -6.61 1.97 7.12
N GLY A 62 -6.49 2.60 5.95
CA GLY A 62 -7.41 3.64 5.51
C GLY A 62 -8.43 3.23 4.44
N ASN A 63 -8.23 2.11 3.75
CA ASN A 63 -9.04 1.78 2.58
C ASN A 63 -10.23 0.86 2.92
N GLY A 64 -11.45 1.34 2.63
CA GLY A 64 -12.70 0.61 2.90
C GLY A 64 -12.85 -0.70 2.11
N LEU A 65 -12.23 -0.82 0.93
CA LEU A 65 -12.22 -2.07 0.16
C LEU A 65 -11.44 -3.16 0.91
N VAL A 66 -10.27 -2.82 1.47
CA VAL A 66 -9.46 -3.77 2.24
C VAL A 66 -10.24 -4.26 3.47
N ALA A 67 -10.85 -3.34 4.22
CA ALA A 67 -11.66 -3.68 5.38
C ALA A 67 -12.87 -4.57 5.05
N LEU A 68 -13.50 -4.37 3.89
CA LEU A 68 -14.58 -5.23 3.42
C LEU A 68 -14.06 -6.63 3.05
N MET A 69 -12.97 -6.69 2.28
CA MET A 69 -12.39 -7.95 1.82
C MET A 69 -11.81 -8.77 2.96
N ASP A 70 -11.29 -8.16 4.02
CA ASP A 70 -10.85 -8.89 5.21
C ASP A 70 -12.02 -9.64 5.87
N LYS A 71 -13.22 -9.04 5.92
CA LYS A 71 -14.42 -9.72 6.45
C LYS A 71 -14.85 -10.88 5.56
N ASP A 72 -14.77 -10.71 4.24
CA ASP A 72 -15.08 -11.77 3.29
C ASP A 72 -14.08 -12.93 3.42
N VAL A 73 -12.78 -12.65 3.52
CA VAL A 73 -11.73 -13.65 3.74
C VAL A 73 -11.94 -14.37 5.07
N ALA A 74 -12.27 -13.66 6.15
CA ALA A 74 -12.58 -14.27 7.45
C ALA A 74 -13.74 -15.28 7.31
N THR A 75 -14.79 -14.88 6.58
CA THR A 75 -15.96 -15.73 6.31
C THR A 75 -15.58 -16.97 5.48
N MET A 76 -14.81 -16.79 4.40
CA MET A 76 -14.32 -17.88 3.54
C MET A 76 -13.49 -18.90 4.33
N MET A 77 -12.66 -18.41 5.25
CA MET A 77 -11.78 -19.24 6.08
C MET A 77 -12.47 -19.84 7.31
N LYS A 78 -13.72 -19.44 7.60
CA LYS A 78 -14.42 -19.73 8.87
C LYS A 78 -13.57 -19.29 10.09
N ALA A 79 -12.89 -18.17 9.94
CA ALA A 79 -12.03 -17.56 10.95
C ALA A 79 -12.68 -16.29 11.52
N ALA A 80 -12.27 -15.89 12.72
CA ALA A 80 -12.59 -14.59 13.26
C ALA A 80 -11.62 -13.51 12.73
N LEU A 81 -12.09 -12.27 12.63
CA LEU A 81 -11.20 -11.13 12.42
C LEU A 81 -10.59 -10.75 13.77
N ALA A 82 -9.27 -10.60 13.82
CA ALA A 82 -8.55 -10.28 15.04
C ALA A 82 -8.48 -8.77 15.30
N ASP A 83 -8.26 -8.38 16.54
CA ASP A 83 -8.17 -6.97 16.96
C ASP A 83 -6.84 -6.30 16.61
N TYR A 84 -5.96 -6.99 15.88
CA TYR A 84 -4.66 -6.49 15.45
C TYR A 84 -4.54 -6.44 13.93
N TRP A 85 -3.71 -5.51 13.46
CA TRP A 85 -3.37 -5.37 12.05
C TRP A 85 -2.37 -6.43 11.64
N TYR A 86 -2.40 -6.80 10.36
CA TYR A 86 -1.43 -7.69 9.74
C TYR A 86 -0.10 -6.95 9.81
N ASP A 87 0.66 -7.28 10.84
CA ASP A 87 2.02 -6.86 11.05
C ASP A 87 2.88 -8.06 10.72
N SER A 88 3.36 -8.11 9.48
CA SER A 88 4.31 -9.13 9.04
C SER A 88 5.71 -8.95 9.66
N ALA A 89 5.83 -8.20 10.76
CA ALA A 89 7.09 -7.64 11.28
C ALA A 89 7.82 -6.78 10.23
N GLN A 90 7.09 -6.30 9.21
CA GLN A 90 7.66 -5.57 8.10
C GLN A 90 7.89 -4.13 8.52
N THR A 91 9.14 -3.87 8.90
CA THR A 91 9.68 -2.53 8.96
C THR A 91 9.28 -1.75 7.70
N LEU A 92 9.13 -0.43 7.80
CA LEU A 92 8.92 0.46 6.64
C LEU A 92 9.87 0.15 5.46
N ALA A 93 11.05 -0.43 5.72
CA ALA A 93 11.97 -0.89 4.69
C ALA A 93 11.43 -2.06 3.84
N GLU A 94 10.72 -3.02 4.43
CA GLU A 94 10.15 -4.17 3.73
C GLU A 94 8.94 -3.80 2.89
N ASN A 95 7.99 -3.01 3.42
CA ASN A 95 6.87 -2.50 2.62
C ASN A 95 7.38 -1.75 1.37
N ARG A 96 8.47 -0.99 1.52
CA ARG A 96 9.13 -0.32 0.38
C ARG A 96 9.79 -1.29 -0.58
N ALA A 97 10.40 -2.37 -0.08
CA ALA A 97 10.95 -3.42 -0.95
C ALA A 97 9.85 -4.10 -1.77
N TRP A 98 8.69 -4.39 -1.16
CA TRP A 98 7.50 -4.89 -1.83
C TRP A 98 6.97 -3.91 -2.87
N CYS A 99 6.87 -2.62 -2.54
CA CYS A 99 6.47 -1.60 -3.52
C CYS A 99 7.40 -1.58 -4.74
N ARG A 100 8.73 -1.62 -4.54
CA ARG A 100 9.69 -1.66 -5.65
C ARG A 100 9.58 -2.94 -6.47
N LEU A 101 9.48 -4.10 -5.82
CA LEU A 101 9.39 -5.40 -6.48
C LEU A 101 8.13 -5.52 -7.35
N LEU A 102 7.02 -4.97 -6.86
CA LEU A 102 5.71 -5.03 -7.53
C LEU A 102 5.42 -3.83 -8.45
N GLY A 103 6.29 -2.82 -8.45
CA GLY A 103 6.09 -1.58 -9.23
C GLY A 103 4.92 -0.74 -8.73
N ILE A 104 4.75 -0.66 -7.40
CA ILE A 104 3.71 0.15 -6.73
C ILE A 104 4.30 1.51 -6.40
N TYR A 105 3.72 2.58 -6.94
CA TYR A 105 4.19 3.95 -6.75
C TYR A 105 3.12 4.86 -6.13
N LYS A 106 1.85 4.47 -6.23
CA LYS A 106 0.70 5.26 -5.78
C LYS A 106 -0.43 4.36 -5.29
N GLU A 107 -1.42 4.96 -4.64
CA GLU A 107 -2.55 4.23 -4.07
C GLU A 107 -3.38 3.51 -5.14
N GLU A 108 -3.53 4.09 -6.33
CA GLU A 108 -4.28 3.48 -7.42
C GLU A 108 -3.68 2.13 -7.85
N ASP A 109 -2.37 1.96 -7.74
CA ASP A 109 -1.71 0.70 -8.06
C ASP A 109 -2.12 -0.40 -7.05
N LEU A 110 -2.24 -0.05 -5.76
CA LEU A 110 -2.73 -0.94 -4.71
C LEU A 110 -4.21 -1.28 -4.92
N GLN A 111 -5.03 -0.30 -5.33
CA GLN A 111 -6.43 -0.56 -5.69
C GLN A 111 -6.54 -1.53 -6.88
N HIS A 112 -5.68 -1.38 -7.90
CA HIS A 112 -5.63 -2.31 -9.03
C HIS A 112 -5.20 -3.71 -8.61
N ILE A 113 -4.18 -3.83 -7.75
CA ILE A 113 -3.75 -5.12 -7.19
C ILE A 113 -4.90 -5.78 -6.44
N MET A 114 -5.59 -5.04 -5.58
CA MET A 114 -6.74 -5.56 -4.84
C MET A 114 -7.84 -6.04 -5.79
N ARG A 115 -8.32 -5.20 -6.71
CA ARG A 115 -9.41 -5.57 -7.63
C ARG A 115 -9.09 -6.81 -8.46
N ASN A 116 -7.84 -6.95 -8.91
CA ASN A 116 -7.40 -8.14 -9.66
C ASN A 116 -7.20 -9.37 -8.77
N GLY A 117 -6.89 -9.16 -7.49
CA GLY A 117 -6.69 -10.22 -6.50
C GLY A 117 -7.99 -10.77 -5.91
N VAL A 118 -9.05 -9.95 -5.81
CA VAL A 118 -10.35 -10.32 -5.20
C VAL A 118 -10.88 -11.68 -5.70
N PRO A 119 -10.96 -11.95 -7.02
CA PRO A 119 -11.48 -13.23 -7.52
C PRO A 119 -10.65 -14.46 -7.12
N LEU A 120 -9.41 -14.25 -6.66
CA LEU A 120 -8.46 -15.29 -6.31
C LEU A 120 -8.29 -15.45 -4.79
N LEU A 121 -8.96 -14.60 -3.99
CA LEU A 121 -8.86 -14.66 -2.53
C LEU A 121 -9.39 -15.97 -1.97
N GLU A 122 -10.47 -16.50 -2.54
CA GLU A 122 -11.03 -17.79 -2.11
C GLU A 122 -10.04 -18.95 -2.33
N LEU A 123 -9.37 -18.98 -3.49
CA LEU A 123 -8.32 -19.96 -3.77
C LEU A 123 -7.18 -19.85 -2.75
N ARG A 124 -6.80 -18.62 -2.38
CA ARG A 124 -5.73 -18.39 -1.40
C ARG A 124 -6.15 -18.76 0.03
N ALA A 125 -7.38 -18.46 0.40
CA ALA A 125 -7.98 -18.85 1.68
C ALA A 125 -8.02 -20.38 1.83
N ALA A 126 -8.40 -21.10 0.78
CA ALA A 126 -8.45 -22.57 0.77
C ALA A 126 -7.07 -23.23 0.97
N GLN A 127 -5.97 -22.55 0.62
CA GLN A 127 -4.60 -23.05 0.81
C GLN A 127 -4.12 -22.97 2.26
N LEU A 128 -4.85 -22.28 3.15
CA LEU A 128 -4.46 -22.05 4.55
C LEU A 128 -5.52 -22.62 5.51
N PRO A 129 -5.69 -23.95 5.56
CA PRO A 129 -6.67 -24.57 6.44
C PRO A 129 -6.25 -24.46 7.91
N GLY A 130 -7.23 -24.34 8.81
CA GLY A 130 -7.02 -24.38 10.26
C GLY A 130 -6.62 -23.05 10.91
N ILE A 131 -6.57 -21.96 10.15
CA ILE A 131 -6.40 -20.61 10.72
C ILE A 131 -7.71 -20.19 11.38
N THR A 132 -7.66 -19.86 12.68
CA THR A 132 -8.84 -19.49 13.47
C THR A 132 -9.06 -17.98 13.57
N HIS A 133 -7.99 -17.20 13.37
CA HIS A 133 -8.01 -15.74 13.43
C HIS A 133 -7.19 -15.16 12.30
N ILE A 134 -7.72 -14.15 11.62
CA ILE A 134 -6.98 -13.39 10.62
C ILE A 134 -6.87 -11.92 11.05
N PRO A 135 -5.69 -11.29 10.91
CA PRO A 135 -5.56 -9.87 11.21
C PRO A 135 -6.06 -8.97 10.07
N HIS A 136 -6.30 -7.70 10.37
CA HIS A 136 -6.70 -6.72 9.37
C HIS A 136 -5.61 -6.49 8.31
N GLY A 137 -5.98 -6.37 7.04
CA GLY A 137 -5.08 -6.22 5.90
C GLY A 137 -4.55 -7.54 5.32
N THR A 138 -5.02 -8.69 5.83
CA THR A 138 -4.72 -10.02 5.27
C THR A 138 -5.14 -10.13 3.81
N SER A 139 -6.27 -9.52 3.42
CA SER A 139 -6.74 -9.51 2.03
C SER A 139 -5.74 -8.84 1.08
N LEU A 140 -5.12 -7.72 1.49
CA LEU A 140 -4.09 -7.04 0.71
C LEU A 140 -2.80 -7.86 0.62
N ALA A 141 -2.39 -8.50 1.72
CA ALA A 141 -1.23 -9.40 1.71
C ALA A 141 -1.45 -10.57 0.74
N PHE A 142 -2.64 -11.15 0.72
CA PHE A 142 -3.00 -12.22 -0.20
C PHE A 142 -2.97 -11.74 -1.65
N ALA A 143 -3.64 -10.61 -1.96
CA ALA A 143 -3.64 -10.04 -3.31
C ALA A 143 -2.22 -9.70 -3.81
N SER A 144 -1.38 -9.16 -2.93
CA SER A 144 0.03 -8.83 -3.26
C SER A 144 0.86 -10.09 -3.53
N SER A 145 0.68 -11.16 -2.74
CA SER A 145 1.37 -12.43 -2.96
C SER A 145 0.97 -13.10 -4.28
N LEU A 146 -0.31 -13.02 -4.65
CA LEU A 146 -0.83 -13.52 -5.92
C LEU A 146 -0.26 -12.72 -7.10
N ARG A 147 -0.16 -11.39 -6.96
CA ARG A 147 0.48 -10.54 -7.96
C ARG A 147 1.95 -10.89 -8.16
N LEU A 148 2.68 -11.17 -7.07
CA LEU A 148 4.07 -11.61 -7.14
C LEU A 148 4.20 -12.95 -7.86
N LEU A 149 3.39 -13.94 -7.50
CA LEU A 149 3.35 -15.24 -8.17
C LEU A 149 3.10 -15.06 -9.67
N ALA A 150 2.12 -14.25 -10.06
CA ALA A 150 1.84 -13.95 -11.46
C ALA A 150 3.01 -13.26 -12.19
N ALA A 151 3.84 -12.48 -11.49
CA ALA A 151 5.03 -11.87 -12.06
C ALA A 151 6.18 -12.87 -12.24
N ILE A 152 6.32 -13.84 -11.33
CA ILE A 152 7.33 -14.90 -11.40
C ILE A 152 7.00 -15.89 -12.54
N TYR A 153 5.76 -16.35 -12.64
CA TYR A 153 5.34 -17.38 -13.62
C TYR A 153 5.08 -16.84 -15.04
N ARG A 154 5.24 -15.54 -15.29
CA ARG A 154 5.17 -14.93 -16.64
C ARG A 154 6.55 -14.78 -17.32
N ARG A 155 7.62 -15.30 -16.72
CA ARG A 155 8.95 -15.46 -17.34
C ARG A 155 9.12 -16.87 -17.84
#